data_AF-A0A0C2RYV5-F1
#
_entry.id   AF-A0A0C2RYV5-F1
#
_cell.length_a   1.000
_cell.length_b   1.000
_cell.length_c   1.000
_cell.angle_alpha   90.00
_cell.angle_beta   90.00
_cell.angle_gamma   90.00
#
_symmetry.space_group_name_H-M   'P 1'
#
loop_
_entity.id
_entity.type
_entity.pdbx_description
1 polymer ?
#
loop_
_entity_poly.entity_id
_entity_poly.type
_entity_poly.pdbx_seq_one_letter_code
_entity_poly.pdbx_strand_id
1 'polypeptide(L)'
;MIGLFLHAANAPESVHELLSSIGLAVSVSTTKGQTMGMLWAFDNVDIYMRHATPTIGQSDSLIHLTSAIGVPLISINTGQLQCYTALQNRASLRPDSATRRAPVSPEHLLVLHDEPEADRSGLRRRERFYVYKFLQDLIGYGPNHFRKFATDLEQPETVEQIPITKTEYIPQHL
;
A
#
# COMPACT_ATOMS: atom_id res chain seq x y z
N MET A 1 0.27 -2.24 -11.14
CA MET A 1 0.00 -3.25 -10.10
C MET A 1 1.02 -3.03 -8.99
N ILE A 2 0.60 -2.71 -7.75
CA ILE A 2 1.52 -2.51 -6.62
C ILE A 2 1.54 -3.83 -5.84
N GLY A 3 2.66 -4.53 -5.78
CA GLY A 3 2.80 -5.72 -4.94
C GLY A 3 3.11 -5.31 -3.50
N LEU A 4 2.33 -5.75 -2.53
CA LEU A 4 2.63 -5.56 -1.10
C LEU A 4 3.11 -6.90 -0.50
N PHE A 5 4.30 -6.90 0.10
CA PHE A 5 4.90 -8.07 0.74
C PHE A 5 4.32 -8.27 2.14
N LEU A 6 3.18 -8.94 2.21
CA LEU A 6 2.50 -9.19 3.49
C LEU A 6 3.01 -10.39 4.27
N HIS A 7 3.81 -11.27 3.64
CA HIS A 7 4.40 -12.39 4.37
C HIS A 7 5.50 -11.94 5.33
N ALA A 8 6.11 -10.76 5.08
CA ALA A 8 6.91 -10.13 6.11
C ALA A 8 6.03 -10.02 7.38
N ALA A 9 4.88 -9.35 7.35
CA ALA A 9 4.02 -9.15 8.51
C ALA A 9 3.20 -10.38 9.01
N ASN A 10 3.36 -11.59 8.44
CA ASN A 10 2.52 -12.75 8.75
C ASN A 10 1.01 -12.42 8.65
N ALA A 11 0.63 -11.66 7.61
CA ALA A 11 -0.74 -11.20 7.45
C ALA A 11 -1.68 -12.40 7.23
N PRO A 12 -2.89 -12.38 7.83
CA PRO A 12 -3.85 -13.46 7.68
C PRO A 12 -4.32 -13.60 6.22
N GLU A 13 -4.72 -14.81 5.83
CA GLU A 13 -5.16 -15.17 4.47
C GLU A 13 -6.31 -14.26 3.95
N SER A 14 -7.16 -13.75 4.84
CA SER A 14 -8.19 -12.76 4.52
C SER A 14 -7.64 -11.42 4.01
N VAL A 15 -6.45 -11.01 4.45
CA VAL A 15 -5.76 -9.83 3.93
C VAL A 15 -5.17 -10.15 2.55
N HIS A 16 -4.68 -11.37 2.33
CA HIS A 16 -4.25 -11.81 1.00
C HIS A 16 -5.42 -11.85 0.01
N GLU A 17 -6.57 -12.39 0.41
CA GLU A 17 -7.80 -12.39 -0.40
C GLU A 17 -8.32 -10.98 -0.66
N LEU A 18 -8.33 -10.10 0.36
CA LEU A 18 -8.71 -8.70 0.20
C LEU A 18 -7.78 -7.99 -0.78
N LEU A 19 -6.47 -8.08 -0.59
CA LEU A 19 -5.47 -7.48 -1.49
C LEU A 19 -5.58 -8.05 -2.91
N SER A 20 -5.79 -9.36 -3.04
CA SER A 20 -6.01 -10.01 -4.34
C SER A 20 -7.30 -9.52 -5.00
N SER A 21 -8.39 -9.35 -4.26
CA SER A 21 -9.67 -8.83 -4.77
C SER A 21 -9.61 -7.37 -5.25
N ILE A 22 -8.67 -6.58 -4.72
CA ILE A 22 -8.38 -5.22 -5.20
C ILE A 22 -7.25 -5.17 -6.24
N GLY A 23 -6.80 -6.33 -6.74
CA GLY A 23 -5.85 -6.46 -7.84
C GLY A 23 -4.37 -6.36 -7.44
N LEU A 24 -4.03 -6.65 -6.18
CA LEU A 24 -2.65 -6.65 -5.68
C LEU A 24 -2.16 -8.10 -5.49
N ALA A 25 -1.10 -8.46 -6.20
CA ALA A 25 -0.49 -9.78 -6.11
C ALA A 25 0.46 -9.87 -4.90
N VAL A 26 0.33 -10.93 -4.10
CA VAL A 26 1.17 -11.21 -2.92
C VAL A 26 1.92 -12.52 -3.14
N SER A 27 3.26 -12.45 -3.18
CA SER A 27 4.11 -13.63 -3.36
C SER A 27 4.55 -14.22 -2.02
N VAL A 28 4.49 -15.54 -1.90
CA VAL A 28 4.63 -16.30 -0.63
C VAL A 28 6.05 -16.86 -0.44
N SER A 29 6.92 -16.88 -1.46
CA SER A 29 8.05 -17.83 -1.48
C SER A 29 9.48 -17.29 -1.71
N THR A 30 9.73 -15.98 -1.71
CA THR A 30 11.09 -15.49 -1.96
C THR A 30 11.86 -15.17 -0.68
N THR A 31 12.86 -15.99 -0.35
CA THR A 31 13.82 -15.84 0.77
C THR A 31 14.57 -14.50 0.78
N LYS A 32 14.58 -13.77 -0.35
CA LYS A 32 15.15 -12.41 -0.47
C LYS A 32 14.29 -11.30 0.18
N GLY A 33 13.07 -11.60 0.64
CA GLY A 33 12.16 -10.64 1.27
C GLY A 33 12.25 -10.55 2.80
N GLN A 34 13.18 -11.26 3.45
CA GLN A 34 13.29 -11.26 4.92
C GLN A 34 13.69 -9.90 5.50
N THR A 35 14.50 -9.14 4.76
CA THR A 35 14.78 -7.75 5.11
C THR A 35 13.63 -6.90 4.55
N MET A 36 12.75 -6.40 5.42
CA MET A 36 11.68 -5.43 5.11
C MET A 36 12.22 -4.06 4.62
N GLY A 37 13.35 -4.04 3.91
CA GLY A 37 13.96 -2.87 3.30
C GLY A 37 13.69 -2.74 1.81
N MET A 38 12.86 -3.62 1.23
CA MET A 38 12.53 -3.58 -0.20
C MET A 38 11.07 -3.96 -0.42
N LEU A 39 10.35 -3.11 -1.12
CA LEU A 39 9.05 -3.40 -1.72
C LEU A 39 9.31 -4.06 -3.08
N TRP A 40 8.64 -5.16 -3.42
CA TRP A 40 8.66 -5.65 -4.79
C TRP A 40 7.32 -5.51 -5.48
N ALA A 41 7.36 -5.20 -6.76
CA ALA A 41 6.23 -5.30 -7.66
C ALA A 41 6.54 -6.39 -8.68
N PHE A 42 5.58 -7.27 -8.92
CA PHE A 42 5.66 -8.27 -9.99
C PHE A 42 4.68 -7.89 -11.08
N ASP A 43 5.04 -8.20 -12.32
CA ASP A 43 4.16 -8.08 -13.46
C ASP A 43 4.32 -9.32 -14.36
N ASN A 44 3.19 -9.88 -14.79
CA ASN A 44 3.17 -11.04 -15.65
C ASN A 44 3.11 -10.57 -17.11
N VAL A 45 4.08 -11.01 -17.90
CA VAL A 45 4.21 -10.68 -19.32
C VAL A 45 3.95 -11.94 -20.12
N ASP A 46 2.83 -11.94 -20.83
CA ASP A 46 2.44 -13.02 -21.73
C ASP A 46 2.86 -12.65 -23.16
N ILE A 47 3.78 -13.43 -23.73
CA ILE A 47 4.27 -13.23 -25.10
C ILE A 47 3.66 -14.31 -25.99
N TYR A 48 2.79 -13.88 -26.90
CA TYR A 48 2.30 -14.73 -27.98
C TYR A 48 3.30 -14.71 -29.14
N MET A 49 4.07 -15.77 -29.30
CA MET A 49 4.92 -15.94 -30.48
C MET A 49 4.08 -16.46 -31.64
N ARG A 50 3.72 -15.55 -32.55
CA ARG A 50 3.12 -15.93 -33.83
C ARG A 50 4.22 -16.41 -34.76
N HIS A 51 4.16 -17.66 -35.20
CA HIS A 51 5.05 -18.16 -36.24
C HIS A 51 4.74 -17.46 -37.57
N ALA A 52 5.77 -16.95 -38.25
CA ALA A 52 5.59 -16.27 -39.55
C ALA A 52 5.08 -17.23 -40.64
N THR A 53 5.36 -18.53 -40.49
CA THR A 53 4.84 -19.61 -41.35
C THR A 53 4.04 -20.58 -40.51
N PRO A 54 2.73 -20.76 -40.77
CA PRO A 54 1.92 -21.73 -40.06
C PRO A 54 2.29 -23.15 -40.49
N THR A 55 3.00 -23.88 -39.64
CA THR A 55 3.28 -25.30 -39.83
C THR A 55 2.09 -26.12 -39.32
N ILE A 56 1.55 -27.01 -40.15
CA ILE A 56 0.49 -27.97 -39.76
C ILE A 56 1.05 -28.82 -38.60
N GLY A 57 0.57 -28.57 -37.39
CA GLY A 57 0.91 -29.35 -36.19
C GLY A 57 1.58 -28.59 -35.03
N GLN A 58 1.88 -27.29 -35.15
CA GLN A 58 2.39 -26.50 -34.02
C GLN A 58 1.30 -25.57 -33.46
N SER A 59 0.99 -25.75 -32.18
CA SER A 59 0.16 -24.82 -31.40
C SER A 59 0.94 -23.54 -31.12
N ASP A 60 0.26 -22.39 -31.20
CA ASP A 60 0.81 -21.10 -30.77
C ASP A 60 1.54 -21.25 -29.42
N SER A 61 2.83 -20.91 -29.37
CA SER A 61 3.60 -20.96 -28.13
C SER A 61 3.37 -19.67 -27.34
N LEU A 62 2.45 -19.74 -26.37
CA LEU A 62 2.34 -18.73 -25.34
C LEU A 62 3.50 -18.89 -24.36
N ILE A 63 4.31 -17.86 -24.21
CA ILE A 63 5.38 -17.81 -23.21
C ILE A 63 4.92 -16.93 -22.07
N HIS A 64 4.82 -17.52 -20.89
CA HIS A 64 4.55 -16.82 -19.64
C HIS A 64 5.88 -16.37 -19.03
N LEU A 65 6.10 -15.06 -18.93
CA LEU A 65 7.24 -14.47 -18.23
C LEU A 65 6.74 -13.72 -17.00
N THR A 66 7.52 -13.71 -15.93
CA THR A 66 7.25 -12.87 -14.76
C THR A 66 8.42 -11.90 -14.59
N SER A 67 8.12 -10.61 -14.66
CA SER A 67 9.07 -9.55 -14.36
C SER A 67 8.90 -9.09 -12.92
N ALA A 68 9.98 -8.62 -12.30
CA ALA A 68 9.94 -8.06 -10.96
C ALA A 68 10.71 -6.74 -10.89
N ILE A 69 10.20 -5.79 -10.09
CA ILE A 69 10.84 -4.53 -9.77
C ILE A 69 11.01 -4.50 -8.25
N GLY A 70 12.26 -4.32 -7.80
CA GLY A 70 12.58 -4.05 -6.41
C GLY A 70 12.68 -2.55 -6.18
N VAL A 71 11.96 -2.06 -5.18
CA VAL A 71 11.94 -0.68 -4.73
C VAL A 71 12.51 -0.64 -3.31
N PRO A 72 13.76 -0.17 -3.10
CA PRO A 72 14.31 0.00 -1.77
C PRO A 72 13.43 0.95 -0.95
N LEU A 73 13.09 0.53 0.27
CA LEU A 73 12.39 1.38 1.22
C LEU A 73 13.41 2.29 1.89
N ILE A 74 13.56 3.49 1.33
CA ILE A 74 14.48 4.52 1.81
C ILE A 74 13.95 5.04 3.15
N SER A 75 14.87 5.27 4.11
CA SER A 75 14.59 5.87 5.42
C SER A 75 13.91 4.98 6.47
N ILE A 76 13.83 3.66 6.28
CA ILE A 76 13.42 2.76 7.37
C ILE A 76 14.60 2.52 8.31
N ASN A 77 14.50 3.03 9.54
CA ASN A 77 15.41 2.65 10.61
C ASN A 77 15.01 1.26 11.14
N THR A 78 15.98 0.40 11.48
CA THR A 78 15.72 -0.90 12.13
C THR A 78 14.86 -0.78 13.39
N GLY A 79 14.90 0.37 14.08
CA GLY A 79 13.98 0.69 15.18
C GLY A 79 12.50 0.74 14.78
N GLN A 80 12.16 1.15 13.56
CA GLN A 80 10.78 1.20 13.06
C GLN A 80 10.24 -0.20 12.68
N LEU A 81 11.14 -1.17 12.50
CA LEU A 81 10.79 -2.57 12.29
C LEU A 81 10.56 -3.33 13.62
N GLN A 82 10.61 -2.68 14.78
CA GLN A 82 10.33 -3.33 16.07
C GLN A 82 8.89 -3.84 16.19
N CYS A 83 7.92 -3.10 15.63
CA CYS A 83 6.53 -3.55 15.55
C CYS A 83 6.44 -4.88 14.78
N TYR A 84 7.25 -5.01 13.73
CA TYR A 84 7.34 -6.25 12.97
C TYR A 84 7.88 -7.41 13.81
N THR A 85 9.00 -7.22 14.52
CA THR A 85 9.54 -8.27 15.42
C THR A 85 8.52 -8.66 16.50
N ALA A 86 7.80 -7.70 17.07
CA ALA A 86 6.75 -7.97 18.05
C ALA A 86 5.58 -8.76 17.45
N LEU A 87 5.16 -8.44 16.22
CA LEU A 87 4.13 -9.18 15.48
C LEU A 87 4.57 -10.59 15.13
N GLN A 88 5.80 -10.77 14.65
CA GLN A 88 6.38 -12.09 14.36
C GLN A 88 6.40 -12.97 15.62
N ASN A 89 6.92 -12.44 16.73
CA ASN A 89 6.97 -13.17 18.00
C ASN A 89 5.57 -13.57 18.48
N ARG A 90 4.56 -12.70 18.32
CA ARG A 90 3.16 -13.02 18.65
C ARG A 90 2.57 -14.08 17.72
N ALA A 91 2.93 -14.08 16.45
CA ALA A 91 2.45 -15.05 15.47
C ALA A 91 3.11 -16.44 15.67
N SER A 92 4.40 -16.49 16.01
CA SER A 92 5.10 -17.73 16.37
C SER A 92 4.50 -18.41 17.61
N LEU A 93 3.85 -17.64 18.50
CA LEU A 93 3.12 -18.13 19.67
C LEU A 93 1.70 -18.62 19.36
N ARG A 94 1.19 -18.47 18.13
CA ARG A 94 -0.12 -18.98 17.68
C ARG A 94 0.01 -19.69 16.33
N PRO A 95 0.59 -20.90 16.29
CA PRO A 95 0.67 -21.67 15.05
C PRO A 95 -0.69 -22.16 14.53
N ASP A 96 -1.75 -22.16 15.36
CA ASP A 96 -3.01 -22.88 15.07
C ASP A 96 -4.30 -22.03 15.03
N SER A 97 -4.21 -20.70 15.00
CA SER A 97 -5.44 -19.88 14.92
C SER A 97 -5.93 -19.74 13.48
N ALA A 98 -6.36 -20.85 12.86
CA ALA A 98 -7.38 -20.88 11.80
C ALA A 98 -8.77 -20.51 12.35
N THR A 99 -8.83 -19.80 13.47
CA THR A 99 -10.05 -19.21 13.99
C THR A 99 -10.43 -18.10 13.02
N ARG A 100 -11.52 -18.30 12.27
CA ARG A 100 -12.20 -17.29 11.45
C ARG A 100 -12.02 -15.91 12.06
N ARG A 101 -11.06 -15.13 11.55
CA ARG A 101 -10.96 -13.72 11.91
C ARG A 101 -12.20 -13.05 11.35
N ALA A 102 -12.81 -12.18 12.15
CA ALA A 102 -13.93 -11.39 11.69
C ALA A 102 -13.55 -10.70 10.37
N PRO A 103 -14.47 -10.63 9.39
CA PRO A 103 -14.21 -9.93 8.14
C PRO A 103 -13.72 -8.51 8.45
N VAL A 104 -12.56 -8.15 7.88
CA VAL A 104 -12.00 -6.81 8.01
C VAL A 104 -12.85 -5.90 7.14
N SER A 105 -13.77 -5.17 7.77
CA SER A 105 -14.54 -4.14 7.09
C SER A 105 -13.69 -2.88 6.88
N PRO A 106 -13.93 -2.09 5.82
CA PRO A 106 -13.17 -0.86 5.54
C PRO A 106 -13.15 0.13 6.70
N GLU A 107 -14.17 0.12 7.56
CA GLU A 107 -14.27 0.97 8.74
C GLU A 107 -13.17 0.69 9.76
N HIS A 108 -12.64 -0.53 9.81
CA HIS A 108 -11.48 -0.85 10.67
C HIS A 108 -10.21 -0.11 10.22
N LEU A 109 -10.10 0.23 8.92
CA LEU A 109 -8.97 1.02 8.42
C LEU A 109 -9.04 2.47 8.90
N LEU A 110 -10.23 2.96 9.25
CA LEU A 110 -10.44 4.33 9.75
C LEU A 110 -9.95 4.51 11.19
N VAL A 111 -9.66 3.43 11.91
CA VAL A 111 -9.23 3.42 13.32
C VAL A 111 -7.78 2.94 13.46
N LEU A 112 -7.02 2.87 12.36
CA LEU A 112 -5.63 2.41 12.40
C LEU A 112 -4.69 3.38 13.13
N HIS A 113 -5.05 4.66 13.15
CA HIS A 113 -4.28 5.69 13.85
C HIS A 113 -5.12 6.21 15.01
N ASP A 114 -4.50 6.29 16.19
CA ASP A 114 -5.12 6.92 17.35
C ASP A 114 -5.46 8.37 17.01
N GLU A 115 -6.74 8.72 17.10
CA GLU A 115 -7.19 10.08 16.88
C GLU A 115 -7.01 10.87 18.18
N PRO A 116 -6.24 11.96 18.18
CA PRO A 116 -6.07 12.77 19.38
C PRO A 116 -7.40 13.38 19.81
N GLU A 117 -7.51 13.71 21.10
CA GLU A 117 -8.69 14.39 21.61
C GLU A 117 -8.98 15.69 20.84
N ALA A 118 -10.27 16.07 20.87
CA ALA A 118 -10.73 17.30 20.24
C ALA A 118 -9.94 18.51 20.78
N ASP A 119 -9.63 19.46 19.89
CA ASP A 119 -8.97 20.69 20.32
C ASP A 119 -9.96 21.70 20.92
N ARG A 120 -9.52 22.94 21.09
CA ARG A 120 -10.34 24.05 21.58
C ARG A 120 -11.57 24.35 20.72
N SER A 121 -11.57 23.95 19.44
CA SER A 121 -12.73 24.09 18.55
C SER A 121 -13.76 22.96 18.74
N GLY A 122 -13.43 21.93 19.50
CA GLY A 122 -14.26 20.73 19.66
C GLY A 122 -14.17 19.76 18.48
N LEU A 123 -13.35 20.07 17.46
CA LEU A 123 -13.15 19.22 16.30
C LEU A 123 -11.97 18.27 16.52
N ARG A 124 -12.16 17.03 16.11
CA ARG A 124 -11.08 16.06 15.99
C ARG A 124 -10.19 16.37 14.80
N ARG A 125 -8.99 15.80 14.79
CA ARG A 125 -8.01 15.99 13.71
C ARG A 125 -8.60 15.72 12.33
N ARG A 126 -9.35 14.63 12.16
CA ARG A 126 -9.96 14.28 10.87
C ARG A 126 -11.02 15.30 10.45
N GLU A 127 -11.82 15.78 11.39
CA GLU A 127 -12.86 16.78 11.14
C GLU A 127 -12.24 18.12 10.75
N ARG A 128 -11.15 18.53 11.40
CA ARG A 128 -10.38 19.71 10.98
C ARG A 128 -9.88 19.60 9.55
N PHE A 129 -9.36 18.44 9.15
CA PHE A 129 -8.92 18.21 7.78
C PHE A 129 -10.09 18.33 6.78
N TYR A 130 -11.26 17.79 7.12
CA TYR A 130 -12.45 17.93 6.26
C TYR A 130 -12.92 19.37 6.14
N VAL A 131 -12.93 20.12 7.25
CA VAL A 131 -13.26 21.56 7.23
C VAL A 131 -12.26 22.32 6.35
N TYR A 132 -10.96 22.09 6.52
CA TYR A 132 -9.93 22.66 5.67
C TYR A 132 -10.17 22.33 4.20
N LYS A 133 -10.41 21.05 3.87
CA LYS A 133 -10.59 20.61 2.48
C LYS A 133 -11.84 21.24 1.85
N PHE A 134 -12.94 21.29 2.59
CA PHE A 134 -14.17 21.95 2.16
C PHE A 134 -13.94 23.45 1.88
N LEU A 135 -13.27 24.16 2.80
CA LEU A 135 -12.95 25.58 2.62
C LEU A 135 -12.00 25.80 1.45
N GLN A 136 -10.98 24.96 1.29
CA GLN A 136 -10.05 25.00 0.18
C GLN A 136 -10.78 24.86 -1.17
N ASP A 137 -11.70 23.90 -1.27
CA ASP A 137 -12.47 23.66 -2.47
C ASP A 137 -13.46 24.81 -2.73
N LEU A 138 -14.08 25.37 -1.68
CA LEU A 138 -14.96 26.53 -1.79
C LEU A 138 -14.21 27.78 -2.27
N ILE A 139 -12.98 28.00 -1.81
CA ILE A 139 -12.12 29.12 -2.22
C ILE A 139 -11.62 28.93 -3.66
N GLY A 140 -11.23 27.71 -4.02
CA GLY A 140 -10.66 27.39 -5.33
C GLY A 140 -11.69 27.31 -6.45
N TYR A 141 -12.83 26.70 -6.18
CA TYR A 141 -13.85 26.36 -7.19
C TYR A 141 -15.19 27.05 -6.97
N GLY A 142 -15.41 27.66 -5.80
CA GLY A 142 -16.64 28.39 -5.51
C GLY A 142 -16.70 29.79 -6.15
N PRO A 143 -17.78 30.53 -5.87
CA PRO A 143 -17.94 31.91 -6.33
C PRO A 143 -16.76 32.82 -5.99
N ASN A 144 -16.47 33.80 -6.86
CA ASN A 144 -15.31 34.69 -6.74
C ASN A 144 -15.19 35.43 -5.39
N HIS A 145 -16.29 35.65 -4.69
CA HIS A 145 -16.27 36.34 -3.39
C HIS A 145 -15.61 35.53 -2.27
N PHE A 146 -15.45 34.21 -2.42
CA PHE A 146 -14.72 33.38 -1.45
C PHE A 146 -13.20 33.48 -1.59
N ARG A 147 -12.68 33.93 -2.74
CA ARG A 147 -11.23 34.05 -2.98
C ARG A 147 -10.52 34.97 -2.00
N LYS A 148 -11.23 35.94 -1.42
CA LYS A 148 -10.68 36.85 -0.42
C LYS A 148 -10.23 36.14 0.87
N PHE A 149 -10.77 34.95 1.15
CA PHE A 149 -10.40 34.14 2.32
C PHE A 149 -9.17 33.25 2.07
N ALA A 150 -8.57 33.29 0.88
CA ALA A 150 -7.41 32.47 0.56
C ALA A 150 -6.20 32.76 1.47
N THR A 151 -6.07 34.00 1.96
CA THR A 151 -5.00 34.40 2.90
C THR A 151 -5.24 33.91 4.33
N ASP A 152 -6.51 33.63 4.67
CA ASP A 152 -6.92 33.27 6.03
C ASP A 152 -6.97 31.74 6.21
N LEU A 153 -6.88 30.98 5.12
CA LEU A 153 -6.89 29.53 5.16
C LEU A 153 -5.50 28.99 5.56
N GLU A 154 -5.37 28.63 6.83
CA GLU A 154 -4.18 27.96 7.35
C GLU A 154 -3.98 26.56 6.71
N GLN A 155 -2.72 26.17 6.55
CA GLN A 155 -2.40 24.81 6.09
C GLN A 155 -2.77 23.79 7.17
N PRO A 156 -3.24 22.59 6.80
CA PRO A 156 -3.59 21.57 7.77
C PRO A 156 -2.33 21.07 8.49
N GLU A 157 -2.53 20.55 9.71
CA GLU A 157 -1.48 19.88 10.46
C GLU A 157 -0.86 18.75 9.63
N THR A 158 0.46 18.79 9.46
CA THR A 158 1.19 17.71 8.79
C THR A 158 1.25 16.48 9.71
N VAL A 159 0.63 15.39 9.27
CA VAL A 159 0.63 14.11 9.99
C VAL A 159 1.41 13.11 9.15
N GLU A 160 2.44 12.49 9.74
CA GLU A 160 3.24 11.43 9.10
C GLU A 160 3.65 11.79 7.67
N GLN A 161 4.31 12.95 7.50
CA GLN A 161 4.73 13.42 6.18
C GLN A 161 5.50 12.34 5.45
N ILE A 162 4.95 11.86 4.33
CA ILE A 162 5.68 10.94 3.46
C ILE A 162 6.83 11.75 2.87
N PRO A 163 8.09 11.37 3.12
CA PRO A 163 9.22 12.10 2.59
C PRO A 163 9.18 12.05 1.07
N ILE A 164 9.28 13.21 0.43
CA ILE A 164 9.38 13.32 -1.03
C ILE A 164 10.82 12.98 -1.41
N THR A 165 11.14 11.70 -1.41
CA THR A 165 12.43 11.19 -1.84
C THR A 165 12.25 10.52 -3.19
N LYS A 166 13.13 10.81 -4.15
CA LYS A 166 13.14 10.09 -5.41
C LYS A 166 13.46 8.62 -5.13
N THR A 167 12.51 7.75 -5.44
CA THR A 167 12.66 6.31 -5.25
C THR A 167 13.49 5.73 -6.39
N GLU A 168 14.58 5.04 -6.07
CA GLU A 168 15.31 4.24 -7.04
C GLU A 168 14.60 2.90 -7.26
N TYR A 169 14.65 2.36 -8.47
CA TYR A 169 14.08 1.06 -8.79
C TYR A 169 15.14 0.15 -9.39
N ILE A 170 15.14 -1.11 -8.97
CA ILE A 170 16.08 -2.14 -9.42
C ILE A 170 15.27 -3.17 -10.22
N PRO A 171 15.42 -3.21 -11.55
CA PRO A 171 14.80 -4.26 -12.36
C PRO A 171 15.41 -5.62 -12.00
N GLN A 172 14.58 -6.65 -11.96
CA GLN A 172 15.01 -8.04 -11.83
C GLN A 172 14.42 -8.86 -12.99
N HIS A 173 15.29 -9.66 -13.59
CA HIS A 173 14.91 -10.71 -14.52
C HIS A 173 14.86 -12.02 -13.73
N LEU A 174 13.69 -12.64 -13.65
CA LEU A 174 13.46 -13.94 -13.01
C LEU A 174 13.36 -15.03 -14.07
#